data_AF-A0A1D9HAI4-F1
#
_entry.id   AF-A0A1D9HAI4-F1
#
_cell.length_a   1.000
_cell.length_b   1.000
_cell.length_c   1.000
_cell.angle_alpha   90.00
_cell.angle_beta   90.00
_cell.angle_gamma   90.00
#
_symmetry.space_group_name_H-M   'P 1'
#
loop_
_entity.id
_entity.type
_entity.pdbx_description
1 polymer ?
#
loop_
_entity_poly.entity_id
_entity_poly.type
_entity_poly.pdbx_seq_one_letter_code
_entity_poly.pdbx_strand_id
1 'polypeptide(L)'
;MNARELIQALGGPQAVTAETGLSKGRISQWQTSNHIPRPWVMFLRARFPRAVDWARLELAEREPPKVARKPGKPRATAHEAHSEAA
;
A
#
# COMPACT_ATOMS: atom_id res chain seq x y z
N MET A 1 -2.69 -1.08 12.24
CA MET A 1 -3.98 -1.27 11.54
C MET A 1 -3.91 -2.48 10.61
N ASN A 2 -4.94 -3.35 10.55
CA ASN A 2 -5.02 -4.44 9.57
C ASN A 2 -5.57 -3.93 8.23
N ALA A 3 -4.73 -3.91 7.20
CA ALA A 3 -5.09 -3.36 5.90
C ALA A 3 -6.21 -4.16 5.22
N ARG A 4 -6.23 -5.49 5.38
CA ARG A 4 -7.24 -6.34 4.76
C ARG A 4 -8.61 -6.07 5.37
N GLU A 5 -8.69 -6.07 6.69
CA GLU A 5 -9.95 -5.81 7.41
C GLU A 5 -10.50 -4.42 7.08
N LEU A 6 -9.64 -3.39 7.06
CA LEU A 6 -10.07 -2.05 6.67
C LEU A 6 -10.61 -2.05 5.22
N ILE A 7 -9.86 -2.61 4.26
CA ILE A 7 -10.30 -2.64 2.87
C ILE A 7 -11.62 -3.39 2.72
N GLN A 8 -11.84 -4.49 3.44
CA GLN A 8 -13.12 -5.22 3.41
C GLN A 8 -14.26 -4.38 3.99
N ALA A 9 -14.04 -3.70 5.12
CA ALA A 9 -15.05 -2.83 5.73
C ALA A 9 -15.41 -1.62 4.86
N LEU A 10 -14.50 -1.19 3.97
CA LEU A 10 -14.73 -0.13 2.99
C LEU A 10 -15.48 -0.59 1.72
N GLY A 11 -16.00 -1.82 1.70
CA GLY A 11 -16.67 -2.39 0.52
C GLY A 11 -15.74 -3.18 -0.41
N GLY A 12 -14.55 -3.53 0.07
CA GLY A 12 -13.61 -4.39 -0.61
C GLY A 12 -12.64 -3.67 -1.56
N PRO A 13 -11.73 -4.44 -2.20
CA PRO A 13 -10.65 -3.87 -3.01
C PRO A 13 -11.13 -3.06 -4.21
N GLN A 14 -12.26 -3.44 -4.81
CA GLN A 14 -12.84 -2.74 -5.96
C GLN A 14 -13.36 -1.35 -5.59
N ALA A 15 -14.08 -1.22 -4.47
CA ALA A 15 -14.54 0.07 -3.96
C ALA A 15 -13.34 1.00 -3.66
N VAL A 16 -12.32 0.48 -2.98
CA VAL A 16 -11.10 1.25 -2.69
C VAL A 16 -10.36 1.65 -3.97
N THR A 17 -10.32 0.78 -4.99
CA THR A 17 -9.73 1.10 -6.30
C THR A 17 -10.48 2.24 -6.98
N ALA A 18 -11.82 2.20 -6.99
CA ALA A 18 -12.66 3.22 -7.60
C ALA A 18 -12.49 4.59 -6.94
N GLU A 19 -12.34 4.62 -5.62
CA GLU A 19 -12.23 5.86 -4.84
C GLU A 19 -10.82 6.46 -4.84
N THR A 20 -9.79 5.62 -4.85
CA THR A 20 -8.39 6.08 -4.81
C THR A 20 -7.78 6.30 -6.20
N GLY A 21 -8.39 5.73 -7.24
CA GLY A 21 -7.83 5.71 -8.60
C GLY A 21 -6.53 4.89 -8.73
N LEU A 22 -6.13 4.16 -7.68
CA LEU A 22 -4.93 3.34 -7.70
C LEU A 22 -5.15 2.04 -8.47
N SER A 23 -4.05 1.44 -8.94
CA SER A 23 -4.13 0.13 -9.59
C SER A 23 -4.48 -0.98 -8.60
N LYS A 24 -5.15 -2.03 -9.10
CA LYS A 24 -5.44 -3.26 -8.32
C LYS A 24 -4.19 -3.84 -7.66
N GLY A 25 -3.05 -3.79 -8.37
CA GLY A 25 -1.76 -4.24 -7.84
C GLY A 25 -1.29 -3.44 -6.63
N ARG A 26 -1.52 -2.12 -6.61
CA ARG A 26 -1.18 -1.28 -5.46
C ARG A 26 -2.04 -1.62 -4.24
N ILE A 27 -3.35 -1.80 -4.43
CA ILE A 27 -4.26 -2.20 -3.35
C ILE A 27 -3.91 -3.60 -2.82
N SER A 28 -3.56 -4.54 -3.71
CA SER A 28 -3.06 -5.87 -3.33
C SER A 28 -1.75 -5.79 -2.52
N GLN A 29 -0.86 -4.86 -2.87
CA GLN A 29 0.37 -4.64 -2.11
C GLN A 29 0.06 -4.24 -0.67
N TRP A 30 -0.88 -3.32 -0.43
CA TRP A 30 -1.28 -2.92 0.93
C TRP A 30 -1.80 -4.11 1.75
N GLN A 31 -2.61 -4.96 1.14
CA GLN A 31 -3.13 -6.19 1.78
C GLN A 31 -2.04 -7.22 2.06
N THR A 32 -1.03 -7.30 1.21
CA THR A 32 0.08 -8.25 1.35
C THR A 32 1.09 -7.78 2.38
N SER A 33 1.41 -6.47 2.42
CA SER A 33 2.27 -5.88 3.44
C SER A 33 1.54 -5.59 4.74
N ASN A 34 0.24 -5.85 4.80
CA ASN A 34 -0.65 -5.49 5.90
C ASN A 34 -0.46 -4.02 6.36
N HIS A 35 -0.29 -3.12 5.41
CA HIS A 35 0.05 -1.72 5.68
C HIS A 35 -0.51 -0.80 4.60
N ILE A 36 -1.25 0.22 5.03
CA ILE A 36 -1.75 1.30 4.17
C ILE A 36 -0.98 2.58 4.56
N PRO A 37 -0.39 3.30 3.61
CA PRO A 37 0.32 4.54 3.92
C PRO A 37 -0.61 5.57 4.57
N ARG A 38 -0.09 6.30 5.57
CA ARG A 38 -0.87 7.25 6.36
C ARG A 38 -1.66 8.30 5.57
N PRO A 39 -1.13 8.89 4.47
CA PRO A 39 -1.93 9.81 3.66
C PRO A 39 -3.22 9.17 3.10
N TRP A 40 -3.15 7.89 2.71
CA TRP A 40 -4.31 7.15 2.23
C TRP A 40 -5.27 6.79 3.35
N VAL A 41 -4.77 6.48 4.55
CA VAL A 41 -5.63 6.29 5.72
C VAL A 41 -6.43 7.57 6.02
N MET A 42 -5.78 8.73 6.00
CA MET A 42 -6.44 10.03 6.22
C MET A 42 -7.51 10.31 5.15
N PHE A 43 -7.19 10.06 3.88
CA PHE A 43 -8.15 10.19 2.78
C PHE A 43 -9.36 9.27 2.98
N LEU A 44 -9.14 7.98 3.25
CA LEU A 44 -10.21 7.00 3.44
C LEU A 44 -11.07 7.33 4.67
N ARG A 45 -10.47 7.86 5.74
CA ARG A 45 -11.20 8.36 6.92
C ARG A 45 -12.10 9.53 6.59
N ALA A 46 -11.62 10.50 5.82
CA ALA A 46 -12.41 11.63 5.40
C ALA A 46 -13.55 11.22 4.46
N ARG A 47 -13.27 10.27 3.54
CA ARG A 47 -14.25 9.79 2.56
C ARG A 47 -15.31 8.87 3.17
N PHE A 48 -14.92 8.04 4.14
CA PHE A 48 -15.75 7.02 4.78
C PHE A 48 -15.77 7.15 6.31
N PRO A 49 -16.28 8.26 6.86
CA PRO A 49 -16.18 8.55 8.29
C PRO A 49 -16.95 7.55 9.17
N ARG A 50 -17.91 6.80 8.60
CA ARG A 50 -18.78 5.86 9.32
C ARG A 50 -18.58 4.39 8.93
N ALA A 51 -17.64 4.08 8.05
CA ALA A 51 -17.45 2.69 7.59
C ALA A 51 -16.81 1.80 8.67
N VAL A 52 -16.00 2.39 9.54
CA VAL A 52 -15.32 1.70 10.64
C VAL A 52 -15.20 2.62 11.86
N ASP A 53 -14.94 2.04 13.02
CA ASP A 53 -14.47 2.77 14.18
C ASP A 53 -13.00 3.17 13.99
N TRP A 54 -12.80 4.37 13.46
CA TRP A 54 -11.46 4.92 13.19
C TRP A 54 -10.65 5.15 14.46
N ALA A 55 -11.29 5.48 15.59
CA ALA A 55 -10.60 5.71 16.86
C ALA A 55 -9.96 4.42 17.39
N ARG A 56 -10.68 3.30 17.25
CA ARG A 56 -10.15 1.97 17.59
C ARG A 56 -8.96 1.57 16.72
N LEU A 57 -8.95 1.93 15.44
CA LEU A 57 -7.89 1.54 14.51
C LEU A 57 -6.59 2.35 14.67
N GLU A 58 -6.67 3.63 15.08
CA GLU A 58 -5.51 4.48 15.34
C GLU A 58 -4.68 4.02 16.54
N LEU A 59 -5.32 3.44 17.56
CA LEU A 59 -4.63 2.90 18.73
C LEU A 59 -3.65 1.78 18.34
N ALA A 60 -3.96 1.03 17.28
CA ALA A 60 -3.13 -0.05 16.75
C ALA A 60 -1.99 0.42 15.81
N GLU A 61 -1.87 1.72 15.49
CA GLU A 61 -0.75 2.28 14.71
C GLU A 61 0.38 2.84 15.58
N ARG A 62 0.12 3.05 16.87
CA ARG A 62 1.11 3.60 17.81
C ARG A 62 2.28 2.64 18.10
N GLU A 63 2.15 1.35 17.76
CA GLU A 63 3.30 0.46 17.67
C GLU A 63 4.00 0.67 16.31
N PRO A 64 5.27 1.10 16.29
CA PRO A 64 5.97 1.30 15.03
C PRO A 64 6.09 -0.02 14.28
N PRO A 65 5.74 -0.07 12.98
CA PRO A 65 5.95 -1.28 12.20
C PRO A 65 7.45 -1.59 12.15
N LYS A 66 7.83 -2.81 12.57
CA LYS A 66 9.18 -3.36 12.31
C LYS A 66 9.39 -3.34 10.80
N VAL A 67 10.13 -2.35 10.31
CA VAL A 67 10.41 -2.15 8.88
C VAL A 67 11.23 -3.35 8.38
N ALA A 68 10.56 -4.36 7.84
CA ALA A 68 11.21 -5.39 7.06
C ALA A 68 11.64 -4.76 5.72
N ARG A 69 12.85 -4.20 5.70
CA ARG A 69 13.54 -3.81 4.47
C ARG A 69 13.69 -5.08 3.61
N LYS A 70 12.88 -5.24 2.57
CA LYS A 70 13.20 -6.22 1.51
C LYS A 70 14.33 -5.65 0.65
N PRO A 71 15.41 -6.40 0.39
CA PRO A 71 16.51 -5.91 -0.45
C PRO A 71 15.99 -5.66 -1.87
N GLY A 72 16.33 -4.51 -2.42
CA GLY A 72 15.95 -4.11 -3.77
C GLY A 72 16.45 -5.14 -4.78
N LYS A 73 15.57 -5.54 -5.71
CA LYS A 73 15.95 -6.34 -6.87
C LYS A 73 16.91 -5.49 -7.73
N PRO A 74 18.14 -5.92 -8.03
CA PRO A 74 19.02 -5.16 -8.90
C PRO A 74 18.38 -5.08 -10.29
N ARG A 75 18.25 -3.85 -10.79
CA ARG A 75 17.86 -3.54 -12.16
C ARG A 75 19.00 -4.00 -13.06
N ALA A 76 18.81 -5.10 -13.80
CA ALA A 76 19.73 -5.51 -14.84
C ALA A 76 19.68 -4.47 -15.98
N THR A 77 20.70 -3.64 -16.08
CA THR A 77 20.96 -2.81 -17.26
C THR A 77 21.73 -3.66 -18.25
N ALA A 78 21.04 -4.13 -19.29
CA ALA A 78 21.68 -4.58 -20.53
C ALA A 78 21.97 -3.34 -21.39
N HIS A 79 23.25 -3.09 -21.67
CA HIS A 79 23.70 -2.50 -22.92
C HIS A 79 25.18 -2.85 -23.07
N GLU A 80 25.43 -3.93 -23.79
CA GLU A 80 26.75 -4.38 -24.21
C GLU A 80 27.30 -3.39 -25.23
N ALA A 81 28.54 -2.97 -25.00
CA ALA A 81 29.24 -1.99 -25.81
C ALA A 81 29.57 -2.59 -27.19
N HIS A 82 29.24 -1.86 -28.25
CA HIS A 82 29.91 -2.04 -29.53
C HIS A 82 31.38 -1.63 -29.35
N SER A 83 32.28 -2.62 -29.34
CA SER A 83 33.71 -2.41 -29.50
C SER A 83 34.03 -2.27 -30.98
N GLU A 84 34.46 -1.08 -31.36
CA GLU A 84 35.24 -0.79 -32.56
C GLU A 84 36.74 -0.83 -32.18
N ALA A 85 37.58 -1.11 -33.18
CA ALA A 85 39.06 -1.06 -33.21
C ALA A 85 39.81 -2.41 -33.02
N ALA A 86 40.22 -3.01 -34.15
CA ALA A 86 41.61 -3.02 -34.62
C ALA A 86 41.69 -3.54 -36.06
#